data_AF-A0A4Z2IC27-F1
#
_entry.id   AF-A0A4Z2IC27-F1
#
_cell.length_a   1.000
_cell.length_b   1.000
_cell.length_c   1.000
_cell.angle_alpha   90.00
_cell.angle_beta   90.00
_cell.angle_gamma   90.00
#
_symmetry.space_group_name_H-M   'P 1'
#
loop_
_entity.id
_entity.type
_entity.pdbx_description
1 polymer ?
#
loop_
_entity_poly.entity_id
_entity_poly.type
_entity_poly.pdbx_seq_one_letter_code
_entity_poly.pdbx_strand_id
1 'polypeptide(L)'
;MKVVDKGTQFTDRISVSGDGGTGEVVLTINEVELRDEVEFICIIKGLTEGTGEGRTKLRVFVSPELPNIEGVQRGISVNEDGPSKIGTCEVKNGYPRPNITWYRNNTPLRGDHDVVKVLPSITTESSGLFSLKSELSMKVVKEDKDDLFYCEENFPLSNNVLVLDNVTRDHGGVYECTSTDTDTFEEVSGNTSVAVHYLDPAVVIPEDAVVAQGEEITATCNALSSLKTRTSWMKNGKEVSKAHTLVLKDATFDSTGMYVCVVTVLDIKEMETSGTLNVKVEGAPEITPPLDTEIETSLESTVHLSCSFRGFPTPTVTWTTSDGKTLAATSETESEGEVQSSLSLTVTGDLAASCNASNKFGDDSATFNIKAKGNGVVIAVIIVCILLLAILGSALYFLYKKGKICGRSGKQDLTKEKSGRDNIVVEMKSDNTEEAVLLGVNGEKQPLGNQ
;
A
#
# COMPACT_ATOMS: atom_id res chain seq x y z
N MET A 1 -11.55 37.83 22.83
CA MET A 1 -10.77 37.34 21.69
C MET A 1 -9.78 36.32 22.24
N LYS A 2 -9.73 35.10 21.72
CA LYS A 2 -8.79 34.07 22.20
C LYS A 2 -7.55 34.12 21.32
N VAL A 3 -6.44 34.59 21.89
CA VAL A 3 -5.17 34.78 21.18
C VAL A 3 -4.13 33.92 21.87
N VAL A 4 -3.41 33.11 21.10
CA VAL A 4 -2.19 32.42 21.53
C VAL A 4 -1.01 33.26 21.07
N ASP A 5 -0.14 33.65 22.00
CA ASP A 5 1.03 34.48 21.69
C ASP A 5 2.07 33.68 20.89
N LYS A 6 2.31 34.14 19.66
CA LYS A 6 3.25 33.54 18.73
C LYS A 6 4.69 33.87 19.11
N GLY A 7 5.58 32.88 18.99
CA GLY A 7 6.99 32.99 19.40
C GLY A 7 7.28 32.45 20.80
N THR A 8 6.29 31.84 21.46
CA THR A 8 6.45 31.06 22.70
C THR A 8 6.78 29.59 22.39
N GLN A 9 7.29 28.82 23.36
CA GLN A 9 7.49 27.36 23.22
C GLN A 9 6.18 26.56 23.03
N PHE A 10 5.05 27.24 23.18
CA PHE A 10 3.70 26.74 23.06
C PHE A 10 3.03 27.12 21.72
N THR A 11 3.73 27.87 20.85
CA THR A 11 3.23 28.27 19.52
C THR A 11 2.76 27.04 18.74
N ASP A 12 1.55 27.13 18.20
CA ASP A 12 0.83 26.07 17.46
C ASP A 12 0.56 24.75 18.23
N ARG A 13 1.09 24.59 19.46
CA ARG A 13 0.87 23.45 20.36
C ARG A 13 -0.28 23.66 21.35
N ILE A 14 -0.63 24.90 21.70
CA ILE A 14 -1.74 25.20 22.63
C ILE A 14 -2.99 25.75 21.96
N SER A 15 -4.15 25.45 22.55
CA SER A 15 -5.43 26.07 22.19
C SER A 15 -6.25 26.42 23.44
N VAL A 16 -7.16 27.38 23.31
CA VAL A 16 -8.02 27.84 24.42
C VAL A 16 -9.49 27.73 24.01
N SER A 17 -10.24 26.86 24.69
CA SER A 17 -11.69 26.66 24.48
C SER A 17 -12.49 27.37 25.59
N GLY A 18 -13.73 26.96 25.89
CA GLY A 18 -14.63 27.62 26.84
C GLY A 18 -15.69 28.55 26.23
N ASP A 19 -16.81 28.72 26.93
CA ASP A 19 -17.99 29.51 26.52
C ASP A 19 -18.10 30.82 27.31
N GLY A 20 -18.48 31.90 26.64
CA GLY A 20 -18.77 33.19 27.27
C GLY A 20 -20.04 33.18 28.14
N GLY A 21 -20.89 32.16 28.00
CA GLY A 21 -22.08 31.95 28.83
C GLY A 21 -21.83 31.28 30.19
N THR A 22 -20.82 30.40 30.31
CA THR A 22 -20.56 29.62 31.54
C THR A 22 -19.47 30.21 32.43
N GLY A 23 -18.56 31.02 31.86
CA GLY A 23 -17.39 31.55 32.57
C GLY A 23 -16.21 30.57 32.65
N GLU A 24 -16.35 29.36 32.11
CA GLU A 24 -15.31 28.34 32.07
C GLU A 24 -14.35 28.55 30.90
N VAL A 25 -13.04 28.42 31.14
CA VAL A 25 -11.99 28.57 30.14
C VAL A 25 -10.99 27.42 30.27
N VAL A 26 -10.92 26.58 29.24
CA VAL A 26 -10.02 25.41 29.21
C VAL A 26 -8.82 25.72 28.31
N LEU A 27 -7.62 25.42 28.82
CA LEU A 27 -6.36 25.45 28.08
C LEU A 27 -5.96 24.00 27.74
N THR A 28 -5.85 23.70 26.45
CA THR A 28 -5.37 22.40 25.94
C THR A 28 -3.94 22.55 25.43
N ILE A 29 -3.07 21.60 25.80
CA ILE A 29 -1.68 21.52 25.34
C ILE A 29 -1.50 20.19 24.60
N ASN A 30 -1.15 20.27 23.32
CA ASN A 30 -0.86 19.11 22.48
C ASN A 30 0.63 18.75 22.56
N GLU A 31 0.96 17.47 22.34
CA GLU A 31 2.34 16.98 22.20
C GLU A 31 3.24 17.37 23.40
N VAL A 32 2.77 17.20 24.64
CA VAL A 32 3.43 17.67 25.87
C VAL A 32 4.87 17.13 26.01
N GLU A 33 5.81 18.02 26.36
CA GLU A 33 7.24 17.76 26.51
C GLU A 33 7.74 18.09 27.90
N LEU A 34 8.88 17.52 28.32
CA LEU A 34 9.54 17.81 29.62
C LEU A 34 9.76 19.31 29.88
N ARG A 35 9.99 20.11 28.82
CA ARG A 35 10.18 21.58 28.90
C ARG A 35 8.91 22.35 29.27
N ASP A 36 7.75 21.71 29.24
CA ASP A 36 6.47 22.32 29.58
C ASP A 36 6.15 22.22 31.08
N GLU A 37 7.00 21.59 31.90
CA GLU A 37 6.87 21.58 33.38
C GLU A 37 7.13 22.99 33.97
N VAL A 38 6.16 23.88 33.79
CA VAL A 38 6.17 25.27 34.24
C VAL A 38 4.93 25.61 35.08
N GLU A 39 4.97 26.75 35.76
CA GLU A 39 3.78 27.34 36.40
C GLU A 39 2.95 28.07 35.33
N PHE A 40 1.69 27.67 35.19
CA PHE A 40 0.68 28.34 34.38
C PHE A 40 -0.18 29.22 35.27
N ILE A 41 -0.31 30.49 34.91
CA ILE A 41 -1.06 31.51 35.67
C ILE A 41 -2.24 31.98 34.82
N CYS A 42 -3.45 31.72 35.30
CA CYS A 42 -4.70 32.21 34.72
C CYS A 42 -5.08 33.54 35.39
N ILE A 43 -5.19 34.63 34.63
CA ILE A 43 -5.47 35.98 35.14
C ILE A 43 -6.80 36.48 34.59
N ILE A 44 -7.82 36.53 35.44
CA ILE A 44 -9.18 37.01 35.12
C ILE A 44 -9.30 38.48 35.55
N LYS A 45 -9.49 39.39 34.60
CA LYS A 45 -9.62 40.83 34.86
C LYS A 45 -11.09 41.26 34.82
N GLY A 46 -11.62 41.75 35.93
CA GLY A 46 -12.96 42.32 36.01
C GLY A 46 -13.09 43.63 35.22
N LEU A 47 -14.30 43.94 34.74
CA LEU A 47 -14.57 45.17 33.98
C LEU A 47 -14.73 46.42 34.87
N THR A 48 -14.99 46.25 36.17
CA THR A 48 -15.34 47.35 37.09
C THR A 48 -14.38 47.46 38.27
N GLU A 49 -14.01 46.34 38.92
CA GLU A 49 -12.82 46.25 39.76
C GLU A 49 -12.46 44.78 40.03
N GLY A 50 -11.25 44.52 40.53
CA GLY A 50 -10.75 43.19 40.89
C GLY A 50 -10.03 42.44 39.75
N THR A 51 -8.99 41.69 40.13
CA THR A 51 -8.31 40.70 39.28
C THR A 51 -8.23 39.40 40.05
N GLY A 52 -8.79 38.33 39.50
CA GLY A 52 -8.62 36.97 40.00
C GLY A 52 -7.38 36.34 39.39
N GLU A 53 -6.60 35.62 40.19
CA GLU A 53 -5.42 34.88 39.75
C GLU A 53 -5.52 33.44 40.23
N GLY A 54 -5.49 32.50 39.30
CA GLY A 54 -5.39 31.06 39.56
C GLY A 54 -4.04 30.54 39.07
N ARG A 55 -3.41 29.64 39.82
CA ARG A 55 -2.14 29.02 39.44
C ARG A 55 -2.25 27.51 39.41
N THR A 56 -1.56 26.89 38.45
CA THR A 56 -1.31 25.45 38.44
C THR A 56 0.11 25.21 37.95
N LYS A 57 0.76 24.13 38.41
CA LYS A 57 2.04 23.70 37.87
C LYS A 57 1.83 22.43 37.06
N LEU A 58 2.13 22.48 35.76
CA LEU A 58 2.16 21.27 34.95
C LEU A 58 3.29 20.37 35.46
N ARG A 59 2.99 19.07 35.61
CA ARG A 59 3.97 18.03 35.87
C ARG A 59 3.97 17.08 34.69
N VAL A 60 5.15 16.77 34.18
CA VAL A 60 5.28 15.86 33.04
C VAL A 60 5.72 14.50 33.55
N PHE A 61 5.10 13.45 33.02
CA PHE A 61 5.42 12.07 33.33
C PHE A 61 5.76 11.33 32.03
N VAL A 62 6.81 10.52 32.07
CA VAL A 62 7.23 9.64 30.98
C VAL A 62 7.39 8.25 31.58
N SER A 63 6.53 7.33 31.17
CA SER A 63 6.65 5.92 31.54
C SER A 63 7.97 5.38 31.01
N PRO A 64 8.76 4.66 31.81
CA PRO A 64 9.99 4.05 31.33
C PRO A 64 9.71 2.88 30.38
N GLU A 65 10.78 2.40 29.76
CA GLU A 65 10.83 1.06 29.14
C GLU A 65 10.65 -0.03 30.19
N LEU A 66 9.95 -1.12 29.82
CA LEU A 66 9.70 -2.28 30.69
C LEU A 66 11.01 -2.81 31.33
N PRO A 67 11.01 -3.18 32.63
CA PRO A 67 12.22 -3.62 33.31
C PRO A 67 12.92 -4.82 32.65
N ASN A 68 14.18 -4.62 32.25
CA ASN A 68 15.05 -5.71 31.80
C ASN A 68 15.68 -6.40 33.02
N ILE A 69 15.43 -7.70 33.20
CA ILE A 69 15.86 -8.48 34.37
C ILE A 69 16.87 -9.55 33.97
N GLU A 70 18.12 -9.38 34.40
CA GLU A 70 19.25 -10.28 34.17
C GLU A 70 19.55 -11.12 35.41
N GLY A 71 18.96 -12.32 35.49
CA GLY A 71 19.26 -13.30 36.54
C GLY A 71 20.62 -14.00 36.38
N VAL A 72 21.21 -14.46 37.49
CA VAL A 72 22.50 -15.18 37.47
C VAL A 72 22.34 -16.57 36.86
N GLN A 73 22.97 -16.79 35.70
CA GLN A 73 22.89 -18.01 34.87
C GLN A 73 23.62 -19.25 35.46
N ARG A 74 23.99 -19.24 36.74
CA ARG A 74 24.69 -20.33 37.44
C ARG A 74 24.06 -20.53 38.81
N GLY A 75 23.98 -21.78 39.27
CA GLY A 75 23.45 -22.09 40.59
C GLY A 75 24.24 -21.38 41.71
N ILE A 76 23.50 -20.74 42.61
CA ILE A 76 24.05 -19.96 43.72
C ILE A 76 24.37 -20.88 44.90
N SER A 77 25.47 -20.62 45.62
CA SER A 77 25.92 -21.45 46.74
C SER A 77 25.31 -21.00 48.06
N VAL A 78 24.43 -21.84 48.64
CA VAL A 78 23.87 -21.65 50.01
C VAL A 78 24.93 -21.72 51.13
N ASN A 79 26.19 -22.05 50.80
CA ASN A 79 27.30 -22.14 51.75
C ASN A 79 28.18 -20.86 51.76
N GLU A 80 27.77 -19.78 51.11
CA GLU A 80 28.47 -18.49 51.21
C GLU A 80 28.16 -17.79 52.54
N ASP A 81 29.19 -17.24 53.19
CA ASP A 81 29.02 -16.55 54.49
C ASP A 81 28.22 -15.25 54.35
N GLY A 82 28.34 -14.55 53.23
CA GLY A 82 27.65 -13.29 52.91
C GLY A 82 26.57 -13.41 51.83
N PRO A 83 25.97 -12.28 51.42
CA PRO A 83 24.92 -12.23 50.39
C PRO A 83 25.48 -12.36 48.97
N SER A 84 24.91 -13.29 48.19
CA SER A 84 25.26 -13.56 46.79
C SER A 84 24.37 -12.77 45.83
N LYS A 85 24.86 -12.42 44.63
CA LYS A 85 24.05 -11.76 43.60
C LYS A 85 22.95 -12.69 43.08
N ILE A 86 21.72 -12.21 43.02
CA ILE A 86 20.56 -12.89 42.44
C ILE A 86 20.33 -12.45 40.98
N GLY A 87 20.39 -11.14 40.74
CA GLY A 87 20.20 -10.57 39.41
C GLY A 87 20.36 -9.05 39.37
N THR A 88 20.27 -8.49 38.17
CA THR A 88 20.25 -7.04 37.91
C THR A 88 18.97 -6.64 37.20
N CYS A 89 18.40 -5.50 37.59
CA CYS A 89 17.21 -4.89 36.99
C CYS A 89 17.62 -3.56 36.36
N GLU A 90 17.22 -3.31 35.12
CA GLU A 90 17.51 -2.08 34.38
C GLU A 90 16.22 -1.51 33.77
N VAL A 91 15.94 -0.25 34.12
CA VAL A 91 14.74 0.51 33.73
C VAL A 91 15.22 1.79 33.04
N LYS A 92 14.69 2.13 31.86
CA LYS A 92 15.23 3.23 31.03
C LYS A 92 14.20 4.29 30.74
N ASN A 93 14.68 5.52 30.48
CA ASN A 93 13.88 6.60 29.92
C ASN A 93 12.66 7.06 30.77
N GLY A 94 12.68 6.88 32.09
CA GLY A 94 11.59 7.32 32.98
C GLY A 94 11.71 8.77 33.47
N TYR A 95 10.57 9.46 33.66
CA TYR A 95 10.52 10.79 34.28
C TYR A 95 9.19 11.03 35.03
N PRO A 96 9.17 11.72 36.19
CA PRO A 96 10.33 12.11 37.01
C PRO A 96 11.07 10.87 37.53
N ARG A 97 12.29 11.02 38.06
CA ARG A 97 13.14 9.86 38.43
C ARG A 97 12.39 8.80 39.26
N PRO A 98 12.10 7.61 38.71
CA PRO A 98 11.42 6.54 39.45
C PRO A 98 12.40 5.86 40.43
N ASN A 99 11.87 4.98 41.29
CA ASN A 99 12.64 4.06 42.13
C ASN A 99 12.41 2.63 41.64
N ILE A 100 13.40 1.75 41.82
CA ILE A 100 13.24 0.30 41.54
C ILE A 100 12.94 -0.44 42.85
N THR A 101 11.87 -1.21 42.86
CA THR A 101 11.46 -2.09 43.98
C THR A 101 11.65 -3.54 43.56
N TRP A 102 12.35 -4.34 44.37
CA TRP A 102 12.49 -5.78 44.15
C TRP A 102 11.42 -6.56 44.93
N TYR A 103 10.96 -7.67 44.36
CA TYR A 103 9.99 -8.58 44.98
C TYR A 103 10.53 -10.01 45.03
N ARG A 104 10.06 -10.76 46.04
CA ARG A 104 10.21 -12.20 46.20
C ARG A 104 8.83 -12.79 46.48
N ASN A 105 8.30 -13.64 45.59
CA ASN A 105 6.95 -14.22 45.71
C ASN A 105 5.87 -13.17 46.08
N ASN A 106 5.83 -12.06 45.32
CA ASN A 106 4.93 -10.91 45.50
C ASN A 106 5.12 -10.12 46.82
N THR A 107 6.16 -10.42 47.62
CA THR A 107 6.51 -9.65 48.82
C THR A 107 7.64 -8.65 48.49
N PRO A 108 7.48 -7.34 48.74
CA PRO A 108 8.50 -6.34 48.42
C PRO A 108 9.69 -6.42 49.38
N LEU A 109 10.89 -6.55 48.82
CA LEU A 109 12.16 -6.60 49.53
C LEU A 109 12.60 -5.18 49.91
N ARG A 110 12.52 -4.86 51.21
CA ARG A 110 12.99 -3.58 51.74
C ARG A 110 14.52 -3.58 51.88
N GLY A 111 15.13 -2.43 51.61
CA GLY A 111 16.58 -2.26 51.64
C GLY A 111 17.16 -2.31 53.06
N ASP A 112 17.58 -3.50 53.48
CA ASP A 112 18.59 -3.67 54.54
C ASP A 112 19.99 -3.76 53.89
N HIS A 113 21.00 -3.20 54.54
CA HIS A 113 22.35 -3.02 53.99
C HIS A 113 23.04 -4.35 53.62
N ASP A 114 22.68 -5.44 54.30
CA ASP A 114 23.20 -6.79 54.04
C ASP A 114 22.27 -7.68 53.17
N VAL A 115 21.09 -7.18 52.75
CA VAL A 115 20.06 -8.00 52.08
C VAL A 115 19.62 -7.44 50.71
N VAL A 116 19.71 -6.13 50.47
CA VAL A 116 19.49 -5.56 49.12
C VAL A 116 20.51 -4.46 48.84
N LYS A 117 21.47 -4.74 47.95
CA LYS A 117 22.48 -3.77 47.51
C LYS A 117 21.92 -2.83 46.45
N VAL A 118 20.98 -1.97 46.86
CA VAL A 118 20.48 -0.86 46.05
C VAL A 118 21.59 0.17 45.87
N LEU A 119 22.45 -0.08 44.88
CA LEU A 119 23.36 0.86 44.24
C LEU A 119 22.65 1.39 42.99
N PRO A 120 21.81 2.45 43.10
CA PRO A 120 21.07 2.94 41.96
C PRO A 120 22.04 3.66 41.02
N SER A 121 22.48 2.99 39.96
CA SER A 121 23.20 3.66 38.88
C SER A 121 22.18 4.49 38.11
N ILE A 122 22.06 5.76 38.50
CA ILE A 122 21.17 6.74 37.88
C ILE A 122 21.95 7.42 36.75
N THR A 123 21.58 7.15 35.52
CA THR A 123 22.02 7.90 34.34
C THR A 123 20.96 8.93 34.01
N THR A 124 21.35 10.18 33.77
CA THR A 124 20.49 11.15 33.08
C THR A 124 20.86 11.12 31.60
N GLU A 125 19.90 10.75 30.77
CA GLU A 125 20.08 10.67 29.32
C GLU A 125 20.15 12.06 28.69
N SER A 126 20.61 12.16 27.44
CA SER A 126 20.67 13.43 26.70
C SER A 126 19.28 14.07 26.46
N SER A 127 18.21 13.30 26.61
CA SER A 127 16.81 13.75 26.62
C SER A 127 16.36 14.39 27.94
N GLY A 128 17.16 14.28 29.02
CA GLY A 128 16.76 14.66 30.38
C GLY A 128 15.97 13.59 31.14
N LEU A 129 15.72 12.44 30.53
CA LEU A 129 15.09 11.27 31.17
C LEU A 129 16.07 10.54 32.09
N PHE A 130 15.55 9.73 33.02
CA PHE A 130 16.34 8.94 33.94
C PHE A 130 16.31 7.44 33.58
N SER A 131 17.49 6.86 33.45
CA SER A 131 17.69 5.41 33.43
C SER A 131 18.29 4.96 34.75
N LEU A 132 17.80 3.85 35.30
CA LEU A 132 18.21 3.29 36.58
C LEU A 132 18.63 1.82 36.42
N LYS A 133 19.74 1.45 37.06
CA LYS A 133 20.13 0.05 37.27
C LYS A 133 20.19 -0.26 38.76
N SER A 134 19.67 -1.43 39.15
CA SER A 134 19.62 -1.94 40.54
C SER A 134 20.08 -3.40 40.58
N GLU A 135 20.75 -3.81 41.66
CA GLU A 135 21.28 -5.17 41.84
C GLU A 135 20.72 -5.81 43.11
N LEU A 136 20.07 -6.97 42.96
CA LEU A 136 19.66 -7.78 44.11
C LEU A 136 20.81 -8.69 44.52
N SER A 137 21.23 -8.58 45.78
CA SER A 137 22.22 -9.46 46.41
C SER A 137 21.78 -9.80 47.82
N MET A 138 21.46 -11.06 48.08
CA MET A 138 20.91 -11.54 49.36
C MET A 138 21.52 -12.89 49.73
N LYS A 139 21.42 -13.27 51.01
CA LYS A 139 21.79 -14.63 51.45
C LYS A 139 20.63 -15.59 51.17
N VAL A 140 20.91 -16.67 50.45
CA VAL A 140 19.91 -17.67 50.04
C VAL A 140 20.04 -18.96 50.84
N VAL A 141 18.91 -19.59 51.15
CA VAL A 141 18.82 -20.94 51.73
C VAL A 141 18.29 -21.95 50.72
N LYS A 142 18.28 -23.24 51.06
CA LYS A 142 17.90 -24.32 50.13
C LYS A 142 16.42 -24.27 49.76
N GLU A 143 15.62 -23.72 50.66
CA GLU A 143 14.17 -23.56 50.58
C GLU A 143 13.78 -22.49 49.55
N ASP A 144 14.67 -21.54 49.25
CA ASP A 144 14.47 -20.43 48.30
C ASP A 144 14.53 -20.88 46.81
N LYS A 145 14.77 -22.17 46.54
CA LYS A 145 15.08 -22.73 45.22
C LYS A 145 14.05 -22.39 44.13
N ASP A 146 12.77 -22.37 44.50
CA ASP A 146 11.64 -22.27 43.56
C ASP A 146 10.94 -20.89 43.65
N ASP A 147 11.61 -19.90 44.25
CA ASP A 147 11.07 -18.55 44.44
C ASP A 147 11.20 -17.67 43.20
N LEU A 148 10.16 -16.88 42.93
CA LEU A 148 10.12 -15.89 41.86
C LEU A 148 10.65 -14.54 42.35
N PHE A 149 11.71 -14.07 41.70
CA PHE A 149 12.28 -12.74 41.88
C PHE A 149 12.01 -11.86 40.66
N TYR A 150 11.48 -10.66 40.90
CA TYR A 150 11.24 -9.66 39.85
C TYR A 150 11.41 -8.24 40.42
N CYS A 151 11.37 -7.23 39.55
CA CYS A 151 11.39 -5.82 39.95
C CYS A 151 10.27 -5.03 39.28
N GLU A 152 9.85 -3.95 39.93
CA GLU A 152 8.92 -2.95 39.40
C GLU A 152 9.50 -1.55 39.61
N GLU A 153 9.31 -0.67 38.63
CA GLU A 153 9.43 0.76 38.79
C GLU A 153 8.29 1.32 39.66
N ASN A 154 8.60 2.32 40.48
CA ASN A 154 7.62 3.04 41.28
C ASN A 154 8.01 4.52 41.30
N PHE A 155 7.16 5.41 40.78
CA PHE A 155 7.41 6.85 40.87
C PHE A 155 7.26 7.35 42.32
N PRO A 156 8.21 8.16 42.85
CA PRO A 156 8.06 8.79 44.16
C PRO A 156 7.05 9.94 44.09
N LEU A 157 5.76 9.58 43.98
CA LEU A 157 4.64 10.51 44.05
C LEU A 157 4.54 11.08 45.47
N SER A 158 4.30 12.39 45.57
CA SER A 158 3.78 12.98 46.80
C SER A 158 2.35 12.52 47.04
N ASN A 159 1.97 12.27 48.30
CA ASN A 159 0.65 11.77 48.72
C ASN A 159 -0.58 12.57 48.21
N ASN A 160 -0.36 13.75 47.63
CA ASN A 160 -1.36 14.68 47.12
C ASN A 160 -1.56 14.57 45.59
N VAL A 161 -1.08 13.49 44.95
CA VAL A 161 -1.20 13.26 43.49
C VAL A 161 -1.93 11.95 43.23
N LEU A 162 -3.11 12.04 42.61
CA LEU A 162 -3.80 10.90 42.03
C LEU A 162 -3.21 10.60 40.65
N VAL A 163 -2.82 9.35 40.41
CA VAL A 163 -2.47 8.83 39.09
C VAL A 163 -3.54 7.82 38.66
N LEU A 164 -3.87 7.83 37.38
CA LEU A 164 -4.88 6.96 36.76
C LEU A 164 -4.21 6.17 35.64
N ASP A 165 -3.70 4.99 35.98
CA ASP A 165 -3.08 4.08 35.01
C ASP A 165 -4.14 3.32 34.21
N ASN A 166 -3.84 3.00 32.94
CA ASN A 166 -4.75 2.27 32.04
C ASN A 166 -6.17 2.90 31.93
N VAL A 167 -6.23 4.19 31.59
CA VAL A 167 -7.45 5.01 31.59
C VAL A 167 -8.56 4.46 30.68
N THR A 168 -9.53 3.75 31.27
CA THR A 168 -10.82 3.43 30.64
C THR A 168 -11.74 4.64 30.57
N ARG A 169 -12.81 4.56 29.75
CA ARG A 169 -13.85 5.60 29.62
C ARG A 169 -14.59 5.93 30.93
N ASP A 170 -14.53 5.03 31.91
CA ASP A 170 -15.21 5.15 33.21
C ASP A 170 -14.46 6.07 34.19
N HIS A 171 -13.23 6.47 33.86
CA HIS A 171 -12.47 7.53 34.55
C HIS A 171 -12.86 8.94 34.07
N GLY A 172 -13.87 9.07 33.20
CA GLY A 172 -14.45 10.37 32.86
C GLY A 172 -15.37 10.87 33.98
N GLY A 173 -15.11 12.04 34.53
CA GLY A 173 -15.91 12.58 35.64
C GLY A 173 -15.33 13.81 36.31
N VAL A 174 -16.01 14.27 37.37
CA VAL A 174 -15.53 15.34 38.24
C VAL A 174 -14.73 14.72 39.39
N TYR A 175 -13.48 15.17 39.53
CA TYR A 175 -12.58 14.79 40.60
C TYR A 175 -12.51 15.94 41.62
N GLU A 176 -12.59 15.64 42.90
CA GLU A 176 -12.41 16.59 44.00
C GLU A 176 -11.13 16.27 44.77
N CYS A 177 -10.34 17.29 45.04
CA CYS A 177 -9.18 17.24 45.92
C CYS A 177 -9.52 18.00 47.20
N THR A 178 -9.49 17.30 48.33
CA THR A 178 -9.76 17.86 49.68
C THR A 178 -8.47 17.91 50.49
N SER A 179 -8.24 19.00 51.22
CA SER A 179 -7.13 19.16 52.15
C SER A 179 -7.60 19.78 53.46
N THR A 180 -7.39 19.08 54.57
CA THR A 180 -7.71 19.54 55.92
C THR A 180 -6.44 20.08 56.60
N ASP A 181 -6.49 21.29 57.15
CA ASP A 181 -5.41 21.82 57.99
C ASP A 181 -5.37 21.09 59.34
N THR A 182 -4.18 20.67 59.79
CA THR A 182 -4.03 19.84 61.00
C THR A 182 -4.07 20.62 62.31
N ASP A 183 -3.89 21.95 62.27
CA ASP A 183 -3.86 22.82 63.44
C ASP A 183 -5.18 23.60 63.60
N THR A 184 -5.82 24.01 62.50
CA THR A 184 -7.12 24.73 62.51
C THR A 184 -8.33 23.84 62.28
N PHE A 185 -8.16 22.63 61.74
CA PHE A 185 -9.23 21.75 61.24
C PHE A 185 -10.10 22.36 60.11
N GLU A 186 -9.61 23.40 59.43
CA GLU A 186 -10.30 23.97 58.28
C GLU A 186 -10.09 23.10 57.03
N GLU A 187 -11.16 22.85 56.27
CA GLU A 187 -11.11 22.08 55.02
C GLU A 187 -11.18 23.01 53.81
N VAL A 188 -10.25 22.82 52.88
CA VAL A 188 -10.26 23.44 51.56
C VAL A 188 -10.41 22.34 50.52
N SER A 189 -11.38 22.47 49.62
CA SER A 189 -11.51 21.59 48.46
C SER A 189 -11.45 22.37 47.14
N GLY A 190 -11.06 21.65 46.09
CA GLY A 190 -11.08 22.14 44.72
C GLY A 190 -11.41 21.00 43.77
N ASN A 191 -12.23 21.28 42.76
CA ASN A 191 -12.67 20.29 41.79
C ASN A 191 -12.06 20.51 40.40
N THR A 192 -12.05 19.46 39.60
CA THR A 192 -11.64 19.47 38.18
C THR A 192 -12.45 18.45 37.39
N SER A 193 -12.61 18.66 36.09
CA SER A 193 -13.35 17.75 35.20
C SER A 193 -12.40 17.05 34.24
N VAL A 194 -12.42 15.72 34.23
CA VAL A 194 -11.61 14.88 33.34
C VAL A 194 -12.53 14.29 32.27
N ALA A 195 -12.27 14.63 31.01
CA ALA A 195 -12.94 14.05 29.86
C ALA A 195 -12.05 12.97 29.23
N VAL A 196 -12.51 11.71 29.21
CA VAL A 196 -11.82 10.62 28.52
C VAL A 196 -12.40 10.49 27.11
N HIS A 197 -11.59 10.79 26.10
CA HIS A 197 -11.99 10.69 24.71
C HIS A 197 -11.64 9.33 24.11
N TYR A 198 -12.60 8.73 23.40
CA TYR A 198 -12.45 7.39 22.81
C TYR A 198 -13.14 7.28 21.45
N LEU A 199 -12.69 6.31 20.67
CA LEU A 199 -13.22 5.89 19.38
C LEU A 199 -13.09 4.37 19.32
N ASP A 200 -14.21 3.66 19.40
CA ASP A 200 -14.28 2.21 19.28
C ASP A 200 -14.10 1.78 17.81
N PRO A 201 -13.68 0.54 17.50
CA PRO A 201 -13.49 0.09 16.12
C PRO A 201 -14.73 0.28 15.23
N ALA A 202 -14.52 0.64 13.96
CA ALA A 202 -15.62 0.73 13.00
C ALA A 202 -16.24 -0.65 12.71
N VAL A 203 -17.52 -0.80 13.05
CA VAL A 203 -18.33 -1.97 12.74
C VAL A 203 -19.02 -1.74 11.40
N VAL A 204 -18.78 -2.63 10.44
CA VAL A 204 -19.38 -2.61 9.10
C VAL A 204 -20.38 -3.75 8.98
N ILE A 205 -21.59 -3.46 8.48
CA ILE A 205 -22.69 -4.43 8.38
C ILE A 205 -23.37 -4.31 7.00
N PRO A 206 -23.38 -5.37 6.18
CA PRO A 206 -22.63 -6.62 6.33
C PRO A 206 -21.12 -6.43 6.06
N GLU A 207 -20.27 -7.36 6.51
CA GLU A 207 -18.84 -7.40 6.14
C GLU A 207 -18.63 -8.02 4.74
N ASP A 208 -19.37 -9.08 4.42
CA ASP A 208 -19.38 -9.71 3.09
C ASP A 208 -20.77 -9.58 2.44
N ALA A 209 -20.79 -9.27 1.16
CA ALA A 209 -21.98 -8.95 0.39
C ALA A 209 -22.03 -9.70 -0.94
N VAL A 210 -23.14 -10.40 -1.17
CA VAL A 210 -23.47 -11.02 -2.45
C VAL A 210 -24.78 -10.41 -2.95
N VAL A 211 -24.77 -9.83 -4.14
CA VAL A 211 -25.91 -9.10 -4.74
C VAL A 211 -26.05 -9.48 -6.22
N ALA A 212 -27.27 -9.53 -6.74
CA ALA A 212 -27.50 -9.80 -8.17
C ALA A 212 -27.25 -8.54 -9.02
N GLN A 213 -26.86 -8.73 -10.28
CA GLN A 213 -26.67 -7.65 -11.23
C GLN A 213 -27.97 -6.85 -11.43
N GLY A 214 -27.87 -5.52 -11.35
CA GLY A 214 -29.02 -4.59 -11.41
C GLY A 214 -29.76 -4.35 -10.09
N GLU A 215 -29.53 -5.16 -9.05
CA GLU A 215 -30.17 -4.96 -7.74
C GLU A 215 -29.47 -3.87 -6.91
N GLU A 216 -30.12 -3.44 -5.82
CA GLU A 216 -29.58 -2.49 -4.85
C GLU A 216 -29.03 -3.21 -3.61
N ILE A 217 -27.84 -2.81 -3.14
CA ILE A 217 -27.33 -3.18 -1.82
C ILE A 217 -27.08 -1.95 -0.95
N THR A 218 -27.51 -2.06 0.30
CA THR A 218 -27.24 -1.10 1.37
C THR A 218 -26.31 -1.72 2.41
N ALA A 219 -25.20 -1.06 2.72
CA ALA A 219 -24.30 -1.39 3.82
C ALA A 219 -24.19 -0.20 4.80
N THR A 220 -23.87 -0.48 6.05
CA THR A 220 -23.74 0.52 7.11
C THR A 220 -22.39 0.41 7.80
N CYS A 221 -21.86 1.53 8.27
CA CYS A 221 -20.62 1.63 9.02
C CYS A 221 -20.81 2.60 10.18
N ASN A 222 -20.49 2.18 11.40
CA ASN A 222 -20.56 3.00 12.59
C ASN A 222 -19.39 2.69 13.53
N ALA A 223 -18.84 3.73 14.17
CA ALA A 223 -17.90 3.62 15.28
C ALA A 223 -18.47 4.40 16.47
N LEU A 224 -18.46 3.82 17.67
CA LEU A 224 -18.91 4.53 18.88
C LEU A 224 -17.80 5.47 19.36
N SER A 225 -18.14 6.72 19.70
CA SER A 225 -17.17 7.71 20.15
C SER A 225 -17.77 8.67 21.18
N SER A 226 -16.91 9.22 22.03
CA SER A 226 -17.20 10.36 22.91
C SER A 226 -17.42 11.68 22.17
N LEU A 227 -17.00 11.78 20.90
CA LEU A 227 -16.93 13.02 20.13
C LEU A 227 -17.63 12.89 18.77
N LYS A 228 -17.77 14.01 18.05
CA LYS A 228 -18.39 14.01 16.72
C LYS A 228 -17.44 13.40 15.69
N THR A 229 -17.92 12.36 15.03
CA THR A 229 -17.21 11.66 13.96
C THR A 229 -17.67 12.10 12.57
N ARG A 230 -16.88 11.73 11.56
CA ARG A 230 -17.25 11.74 10.14
C ARG A 230 -16.97 10.36 9.55
N THR A 231 -17.90 9.85 8.77
CA THR A 231 -17.70 8.63 7.95
C THR A 231 -17.31 9.01 6.52
N SER A 232 -16.37 8.26 5.94
CA SER A 232 -16.06 8.29 4.51
C SER A 232 -15.92 6.85 4.00
N TRP A 233 -16.54 6.54 2.86
CA TRP A 233 -16.40 5.24 2.20
C TRP A 233 -15.49 5.38 0.99
N MET A 234 -14.53 4.48 0.88
CA MET A 234 -13.47 4.47 -0.13
C MET A 234 -13.54 3.19 -0.98
N LYS A 235 -13.38 3.32 -2.30
CA LYS A 235 -13.09 2.21 -3.21
C LYS A 235 -11.92 2.58 -4.11
N ASN A 236 -10.93 1.70 -4.26
CA ASN A 236 -9.76 1.91 -5.12
C ASN A 236 -9.06 3.28 -4.89
N GLY A 237 -8.94 3.70 -3.62
CA GLY A 237 -8.36 4.99 -3.23
C GLY A 237 -9.25 6.23 -3.46
N LYS A 238 -10.47 6.07 -3.96
CA LYS A 238 -11.43 7.15 -4.24
C LYS A 238 -12.62 7.12 -3.27
N GLU A 239 -12.99 8.30 -2.77
CA GLU A 239 -14.18 8.50 -1.95
C GLU A 239 -15.47 8.30 -2.78
N VAL A 240 -16.38 7.45 -2.28
CA VAL A 240 -17.67 7.09 -2.91
C VAL A 240 -18.89 7.51 -2.08
N SER A 241 -18.77 7.69 -0.75
CA SER A 241 -19.85 8.21 0.11
C SER A 241 -19.29 8.94 1.34
N LYS A 242 -20.08 9.88 1.89
CA LYS A 242 -19.82 10.62 3.16
C LYS A 242 -20.85 10.32 4.25
N ALA A 243 -21.73 9.35 4.00
CA ALA A 243 -22.74 8.93 4.96
C ALA A 243 -22.31 7.65 5.68
N HIS A 244 -22.85 7.44 6.88
CA HIS A 244 -22.77 6.16 7.61
C HIS A 244 -23.27 4.97 6.77
N THR A 245 -24.13 5.24 5.79
CA THR A 245 -24.67 4.26 4.85
C THR A 245 -24.00 4.38 3.47
N LEU A 246 -23.55 3.26 2.93
CA LEU A 246 -23.23 3.10 1.51
C LEU A 246 -24.43 2.45 0.83
N VAL A 247 -24.90 3.03 -0.28
CA VAL A 247 -25.96 2.46 -1.12
C VAL A 247 -25.39 2.31 -2.53
N LEU A 248 -25.24 1.07 -2.98
CA LEU A 248 -24.87 0.75 -4.35
C LEU A 248 -26.17 0.38 -5.08
N LYS A 249 -26.64 1.26 -5.96
CA LYS A 249 -27.80 1.04 -6.83
C LYS A 249 -27.33 0.47 -8.16
N ASP A 250 -28.14 -0.37 -8.79
CA ASP A 250 -27.88 -0.91 -10.13
C ASP A 250 -26.52 -1.63 -10.19
N ALA A 251 -26.37 -2.69 -9.38
CA ALA A 251 -25.08 -3.34 -9.16
C ALA A 251 -24.49 -3.94 -10.45
N THR A 252 -23.26 -3.56 -10.79
CA THR A 252 -22.52 -4.01 -11.99
C THR A 252 -21.29 -4.84 -11.62
N PHE A 253 -20.62 -5.50 -12.57
CA PHE A 253 -19.36 -6.18 -12.27
C PHE A 253 -18.28 -5.23 -11.73
N ASP A 254 -18.20 -3.98 -12.20
CA ASP A 254 -17.32 -2.92 -11.63
C ASP A 254 -17.71 -2.52 -10.18
N SER A 255 -18.89 -2.92 -9.71
CA SER A 255 -19.29 -2.77 -8.30
C SER A 255 -18.70 -3.85 -7.39
N THR A 256 -18.17 -4.96 -7.92
CA THR A 256 -17.41 -5.98 -7.17
C THR A 256 -16.12 -5.40 -6.57
N GLY A 257 -15.67 -5.94 -5.44
CA GLY A 257 -14.39 -5.61 -4.80
C GLY A 257 -14.54 -5.12 -3.36
N MET A 258 -13.41 -4.78 -2.74
CA MET A 258 -13.35 -4.28 -1.37
C MET A 258 -13.64 -2.77 -1.29
N TYR A 259 -14.53 -2.40 -0.37
CA TYR A 259 -14.81 -1.03 0.05
C TYR A 259 -14.29 -0.86 1.48
N VAL A 260 -13.62 0.26 1.76
CA VAL A 260 -13.11 0.59 3.09
C VAL A 260 -13.93 1.75 3.65
N CYS A 261 -14.60 1.52 4.76
CA CYS A 261 -15.13 2.61 5.59
C CYS A 261 -14.01 3.16 6.47
N VAL A 262 -13.90 4.48 6.55
CA VAL A 262 -13.05 5.21 7.52
C VAL A 262 -13.95 6.10 8.37
N VAL A 263 -13.76 6.08 9.69
CA VAL A 263 -14.46 6.94 10.65
C VAL A 263 -13.43 7.73 11.45
N THR A 264 -13.47 9.06 11.33
CA THR A 264 -12.49 9.99 11.92
C THR A 264 -13.19 10.93 12.90
N VAL A 265 -12.61 11.16 14.09
CA VAL A 265 -13.08 12.20 15.03
C VAL A 265 -12.69 13.58 14.53
N LEU A 266 -13.60 14.55 14.60
CA LEU A 266 -13.39 15.89 14.02
C LEU A 266 -12.51 16.81 14.88
N ASP A 267 -12.56 16.64 16.20
CA ASP A 267 -11.94 17.57 17.15
C ASP A 267 -10.54 17.10 17.61
N ILE A 268 -10.14 15.86 17.27
CA ILE A 268 -8.84 15.26 17.60
C ILE A 268 -8.20 14.71 16.33
N LYS A 269 -7.05 15.28 15.94
CA LYS A 269 -6.25 14.85 14.78
C LYS A 269 -5.70 13.43 15.00
N GLU A 270 -5.58 12.66 13.91
CA GLU A 270 -5.11 11.25 13.89
C GLU A 270 -5.98 10.24 14.68
N MET A 271 -7.10 10.66 15.26
CA MET A 271 -8.06 9.76 15.91
C MET A 271 -9.07 9.21 14.89
N GLU A 272 -8.68 8.13 14.20
CA GLU A 272 -9.50 7.43 13.22
C GLU A 272 -9.49 5.91 13.38
N THR A 273 -10.49 5.26 12.77
CA THR A 273 -10.64 3.81 12.70
C THR A 273 -11.25 3.43 11.34
N SER A 274 -11.16 2.16 10.95
CA SER A 274 -11.65 1.69 9.66
C SER A 274 -12.18 0.25 9.72
N GLY A 275 -13.01 -0.10 8.74
CA GLY A 275 -13.60 -1.42 8.57
C GLY A 275 -13.93 -1.69 7.09
N THR A 276 -14.12 -2.95 6.72
CA THR A 276 -14.20 -3.40 5.32
C THR A 276 -15.55 -4.01 4.95
N LEU A 277 -15.96 -3.78 3.69
CA LEU A 277 -17.07 -4.46 3.03
C LEU A 277 -16.54 -5.10 1.74
N ASN A 278 -16.69 -6.42 1.58
CA ASN A 278 -16.39 -7.10 0.32
C ASN A 278 -17.68 -7.31 -0.48
N VAL A 279 -17.78 -6.72 -1.68
CA VAL A 279 -18.93 -6.93 -2.57
C VAL A 279 -18.57 -7.91 -3.68
N LYS A 280 -19.42 -8.91 -3.94
CA LYS A 280 -19.40 -9.74 -5.14
C LYS A 280 -20.76 -9.65 -5.84
N VAL A 281 -20.75 -9.27 -7.12
CA VAL A 281 -21.96 -9.19 -7.93
C VAL A 281 -22.14 -10.48 -8.71
N GLU A 282 -23.25 -11.18 -8.48
CA GLU A 282 -23.71 -12.34 -9.23
C GLU A 282 -24.42 -11.92 -10.52
N GLY A 283 -24.11 -12.52 -11.66
CA GLY A 283 -24.72 -12.16 -12.94
C GLY A 283 -24.36 -13.09 -14.09
N ALA A 284 -25.02 -12.90 -15.24
CA ALA A 284 -24.68 -13.61 -16.48
C ALA A 284 -23.28 -13.18 -16.99
N PRO A 285 -22.64 -13.94 -17.88
CA PRO A 285 -21.36 -13.53 -18.46
C PRO A 285 -21.53 -12.23 -19.27
N GLU A 286 -20.54 -11.36 -19.24
CA GLU A 286 -20.46 -10.12 -20.03
C GLU A 286 -19.08 -10.03 -20.68
N ILE A 287 -19.04 -9.98 -22.01
CA ILE A 287 -17.78 -9.85 -22.75
C ILE A 287 -17.14 -8.47 -22.53
N THR A 288 -15.84 -8.46 -22.26
CA THR A 288 -15.08 -7.23 -21.97
C THR A 288 -14.50 -6.63 -23.26
N PRO A 289 -14.99 -5.47 -23.72
CA PRO A 289 -14.47 -4.80 -24.93
C PRO A 289 -13.13 -4.08 -24.66
N PRO A 290 -12.35 -3.74 -25.71
CA PRO A 290 -12.64 -3.90 -27.12
C PRO A 290 -12.27 -5.30 -27.66
N LEU A 291 -12.98 -5.73 -28.70
CA LEU A 291 -12.70 -6.96 -29.44
C LEU A 291 -12.62 -6.65 -30.94
N ASP A 292 -11.57 -7.12 -31.61
CA ASP A 292 -11.48 -7.04 -33.08
C ASP A 292 -11.99 -8.34 -33.69
N THR A 293 -13.14 -8.26 -34.36
CA THR A 293 -13.89 -9.43 -34.86
C THR A 293 -13.75 -9.66 -36.36
N GLU A 294 -13.04 -8.81 -37.11
CA GLU A 294 -12.96 -8.87 -38.57
C GLU A 294 -11.51 -9.07 -39.06
N ILE A 295 -11.09 -10.34 -39.17
CA ILE A 295 -9.69 -10.71 -39.36
C ILE A 295 -9.44 -11.11 -40.82
N GLU A 296 -8.57 -10.39 -41.53
CA GLU A 296 -8.17 -10.74 -42.90
C GLU A 296 -6.70 -11.20 -42.99
N THR A 297 -6.47 -12.49 -43.29
CA THR A 297 -5.12 -13.08 -43.33
C THR A 297 -4.91 -13.99 -44.54
N SER A 298 -3.68 -14.44 -44.82
CA SER A 298 -3.42 -15.41 -45.90
C SER A 298 -3.89 -16.82 -45.53
N LEU A 299 -4.16 -17.64 -46.56
CA LEU A 299 -4.25 -19.10 -46.38
C LEU A 299 -2.98 -19.66 -45.69
N GLU A 300 -3.16 -20.75 -44.96
CA GLU A 300 -2.14 -21.49 -44.19
C GLU A 300 -1.45 -20.69 -43.06
N SER A 301 -1.84 -19.44 -42.82
CA SER A 301 -1.43 -18.68 -41.64
C SER A 301 -2.15 -19.17 -40.37
N THR A 302 -1.54 -18.93 -39.21
CA THR A 302 -2.19 -19.13 -37.90
C THR A 302 -2.65 -17.79 -37.36
N VAL A 303 -3.93 -17.68 -37.00
CA VAL A 303 -4.48 -16.54 -36.25
C VAL A 303 -4.53 -16.86 -34.76
N HIS A 304 -4.40 -15.83 -33.93
CA HIS A 304 -4.57 -15.91 -32.48
C HIS A 304 -5.78 -15.06 -32.08
N LEU A 305 -6.81 -15.72 -31.56
CA LEU A 305 -8.02 -15.11 -31.04
C LEU A 305 -7.95 -15.07 -29.51
N SER A 306 -8.57 -14.09 -28.88
CA SER A 306 -8.65 -13.94 -27.42
C SER A 306 -9.98 -13.30 -27.05
N CYS A 307 -10.68 -13.85 -26.08
CA CYS A 307 -11.86 -13.23 -25.47
C CYS A 307 -11.62 -13.10 -23.96
N SER A 308 -12.10 -12.00 -23.36
CA SER A 308 -12.21 -11.87 -21.91
C SER A 308 -13.68 -11.71 -21.54
N PHE A 309 -14.15 -12.46 -20.54
CA PHE A 309 -15.51 -12.42 -20.03
C PHE A 309 -15.50 -12.17 -18.53
N ARG A 310 -16.32 -11.24 -18.07
CA ARG A 310 -16.62 -11.03 -16.64
C ARG A 310 -17.88 -11.81 -16.29
N GLY A 311 -17.94 -12.37 -15.09
CA GLY A 311 -19.14 -13.10 -14.65
C GLY A 311 -18.92 -13.80 -13.32
N PHE A 312 -19.96 -13.85 -12.49
CA PHE A 312 -19.93 -14.62 -11.26
C PHE A 312 -21.24 -15.42 -11.04
N PRO A 313 -21.18 -16.73 -10.78
CA PRO A 313 -19.99 -17.59 -10.73
C PRO A 313 -19.20 -17.60 -12.04
N THR A 314 -17.90 -17.87 -11.94
CA THR A 314 -16.94 -17.85 -13.05
C THR A 314 -17.50 -18.60 -14.28
N PRO A 315 -17.56 -17.97 -15.46
CA PRO A 315 -18.08 -18.63 -16.66
C PRO A 315 -17.13 -19.71 -17.18
N THR A 316 -17.71 -20.80 -17.67
CA THR A 316 -16.97 -21.76 -18.51
C THR A 316 -16.97 -21.25 -19.94
N VAL A 317 -15.78 -21.09 -20.55
CA VAL A 317 -15.62 -20.64 -21.93
C VAL A 317 -15.43 -21.84 -22.86
N THR A 318 -16.04 -21.78 -24.04
CA THR A 318 -15.92 -22.81 -25.08
C THR A 318 -15.69 -22.16 -26.44
N TRP A 319 -14.88 -22.79 -27.29
CA TRP A 319 -14.63 -22.32 -28.66
C TRP A 319 -15.33 -23.22 -29.67
N THR A 320 -16.08 -22.63 -30.60
CA THR A 320 -16.85 -23.34 -31.64
C THR A 320 -16.71 -22.66 -33.00
N THR A 321 -16.42 -23.40 -34.06
CA THR A 321 -16.46 -22.87 -35.44
C THR A 321 -17.85 -22.98 -36.07
N SER A 322 -18.09 -22.23 -37.14
CA SER A 322 -19.40 -22.14 -37.83
C SER A 322 -19.87 -23.45 -38.50
N ASP A 323 -19.04 -24.48 -38.55
CA ASP A 323 -19.38 -25.87 -38.90
C ASP A 323 -19.91 -26.69 -37.72
N GLY A 324 -19.99 -26.10 -36.52
CA GLY A 324 -20.41 -26.73 -35.27
C GLY A 324 -19.30 -27.48 -34.52
N LYS A 325 -18.04 -27.41 -34.99
CA LYS A 325 -16.92 -28.12 -34.37
C LYS A 325 -16.40 -27.36 -33.14
N THR A 326 -16.34 -28.04 -32.00
CA THR A 326 -15.66 -27.53 -30.79
C THR A 326 -14.14 -27.57 -30.96
N LEU A 327 -13.46 -26.53 -30.51
CA LEU A 327 -12.01 -26.40 -30.47
C LEU A 327 -11.52 -26.30 -29.02
N ALA A 328 -10.32 -26.81 -28.74
CA ALA A 328 -9.67 -26.62 -27.46
C ALA A 328 -8.99 -25.25 -27.40
N ALA A 329 -9.12 -24.54 -26.27
CA ALA A 329 -8.36 -23.33 -26.02
C ALA A 329 -6.85 -23.63 -26.02
N THR A 330 -6.05 -22.67 -26.48
CA THR A 330 -4.58 -22.70 -26.40
C THR A 330 -4.09 -22.31 -25.00
N SER A 331 -4.79 -21.38 -24.35
CA SER A 331 -4.54 -20.96 -22.97
C SER A 331 -5.81 -20.37 -22.37
N GLU A 332 -6.00 -20.54 -21.07
CA GLU A 332 -7.10 -19.95 -20.32
C GLU A 332 -6.60 -19.51 -18.93
N THR A 333 -7.04 -18.34 -18.47
CA THR A 333 -6.62 -17.74 -17.21
C THR A 333 -7.80 -17.06 -16.51
N GLU A 334 -8.00 -17.38 -15.24
CA GLU A 334 -9.04 -16.82 -14.37
C GLU A 334 -8.44 -15.86 -13.33
N SER A 335 -9.08 -14.71 -13.13
CA SER A 335 -8.74 -13.76 -12.06
C SER A 335 -9.99 -13.07 -11.50
N GLU A 336 -10.31 -13.32 -10.22
CA GLU A 336 -11.37 -12.68 -9.41
C GLU A 336 -12.83 -12.68 -9.95
N GLY A 337 -13.10 -13.34 -11.09
CA GLY A 337 -14.39 -13.31 -11.79
C GLY A 337 -14.31 -12.77 -13.23
N GLU A 338 -13.10 -12.50 -13.73
CA GLU A 338 -12.80 -12.33 -15.16
C GLU A 338 -12.04 -13.57 -15.68
N VAL A 339 -12.42 -14.06 -16.86
CA VAL A 339 -11.81 -15.22 -17.54
C VAL A 339 -11.36 -14.80 -18.92
N GLN A 340 -10.05 -14.87 -19.16
CA GLN A 340 -9.46 -14.70 -20.48
C GLN A 340 -9.15 -16.07 -21.10
N SER A 341 -9.70 -16.34 -22.28
CA SER A 341 -9.49 -17.57 -23.06
C SER A 341 -8.96 -17.22 -24.45
N SER A 342 -7.97 -17.97 -24.93
CA SER A 342 -7.28 -17.70 -26.20
C SER A 342 -7.19 -18.95 -27.08
N LEU A 343 -7.38 -18.78 -28.39
CA LEU A 343 -7.38 -19.85 -29.38
C LEU A 343 -6.42 -19.53 -30.54
N SER A 344 -5.53 -20.47 -30.85
CA SER A 344 -4.67 -20.44 -32.04
C SER A 344 -5.25 -21.37 -33.12
N LEU A 345 -5.52 -20.83 -34.32
CA LEU A 345 -6.21 -21.55 -35.39
C LEU A 345 -5.54 -21.32 -36.75
N THR A 346 -5.22 -22.40 -37.48
CA THR A 346 -4.66 -22.31 -38.83
C THR A 346 -5.77 -22.15 -39.87
N VAL A 347 -5.66 -21.12 -40.71
CA VAL A 347 -6.70 -20.67 -41.64
C VAL A 347 -6.61 -21.43 -42.97
N THR A 348 -7.58 -22.32 -43.20
CA THR A 348 -7.69 -23.14 -44.42
C THR A 348 -8.69 -22.59 -45.45
N GLY A 349 -9.44 -21.55 -45.09
CA GLY A 349 -10.46 -20.90 -45.91
C GLY A 349 -11.21 -19.84 -45.09
N ASP A 350 -12.25 -19.23 -45.67
CA ASP A 350 -13.15 -18.34 -44.94
C ASP A 350 -13.91 -19.11 -43.86
N LEU A 351 -13.91 -18.60 -42.63
CA LEU A 351 -14.41 -19.30 -41.45
C LEU A 351 -14.86 -18.31 -40.38
N ALA A 352 -15.92 -18.63 -39.63
CA ALA A 352 -16.22 -17.93 -38.39
C ALA A 352 -15.93 -18.82 -37.18
N ALA A 353 -15.34 -18.23 -36.13
CA ALA A 353 -15.02 -18.89 -34.87
C ALA A 353 -15.59 -18.08 -33.71
N SER A 354 -16.34 -18.73 -32.83
CA SER A 354 -17.03 -18.11 -31.71
C SER A 354 -16.44 -18.56 -30.37
N CYS A 355 -16.29 -17.63 -29.44
CA CYS A 355 -16.07 -17.90 -28.02
C CYS A 355 -17.40 -17.73 -27.29
N ASN A 356 -17.86 -18.77 -26.59
CA ASN A 356 -19.13 -18.75 -25.86
C ASN A 356 -18.84 -19.01 -24.38
N ALA A 357 -19.19 -18.04 -23.53
CA ALA A 357 -19.10 -18.11 -22.09
C ALA A 357 -20.47 -18.47 -21.50
N SER A 358 -20.50 -19.29 -20.44
CA SER A 358 -21.77 -19.68 -19.78
C SER A 358 -21.60 -19.88 -18.28
N ASN A 359 -22.62 -19.49 -17.50
CA ASN A 359 -22.72 -19.77 -16.07
C ASN A 359 -24.18 -20.05 -15.64
N LYS A 360 -24.47 -20.07 -14.33
CA LYS A 360 -25.82 -20.39 -13.80
C LYS A 360 -26.92 -19.36 -14.13
N PHE A 361 -26.57 -18.20 -14.67
CA PHE A 361 -27.51 -17.10 -14.99
C PHE A 361 -27.76 -16.91 -16.48
N GLY A 362 -26.86 -17.39 -17.34
CA GLY A 362 -26.98 -17.25 -18.79
C GLY A 362 -25.66 -17.45 -19.52
N ASP A 363 -25.64 -16.97 -20.76
CA ASP A 363 -24.56 -17.08 -21.72
C ASP A 363 -24.31 -15.76 -22.44
N ASP A 364 -23.07 -15.55 -22.89
CA ASP A 364 -22.67 -14.46 -23.78
C ASP A 364 -21.58 -14.96 -24.74
N SER A 365 -21.44 -14.34 -25.91
CA SER A 365 -20.52 -14.80 -26.94
C SER A 365 -20.06 -13.71 -27.89
N ALA A 366 -18.88 -13.89 -28.47
CA ALA A 366 -18.45 -13.14 -29.64
C ALA A 366 -17.98 -14.08 -30.75
N THR A 367 -18.11 -13.61 -31.99
CA THR A 367 -17.75 -14.35 -33.20
C THR A 367 -16.73 -13.55 -34.01
N PHE A 368 -15.60 -14.16 -34.30
CA PHE A 368 -14.56 -13.65 -35.20
C PHE A 368 -14.82 -14.16 -36.61
N ASN A 369 -15.01 -13.24 -37.56
CA ASN A 369 -15.12 -13.51 -38.98
C ASN A 369 -13.71 -13.48 -39.60
N ILE A 370 -13.22 -14.65 -40.01
CA ILE A 370 -11.86 -14.82 -40.55
C ILE A 370 -11.96 -14.99 -42.07
N LYS A 371 -11.36 -14.05 -42.81
CA LYS A 371 -11.33 -14.03 -44.28
C LYS A 371 -9.95 -14.43 -44.78
N ALA A 372 -9.92 -15.45 -45.63
CA ALA A 372 -8.72 -15.99 -46.24
C ALA A 372 -8.40 -15.27 -47.56
N LYS A 373 -7.40 -14.39 -47.53
CA LYS A 373 -6.78 -13.77 -48.71
C LYS A 373 -6.07 -14.83 -49.54
N GLY A 374 -6.85 -15.48 -50.40
CA GLY A 374 -6.37 -16.46 -51.36
C GLY A 374 -5.50 -15.82 -52.45
N ASN A 375 -4.56 -16.60 -52.99
CA ASN A 375 -3.62 -16.19 -54.04
C ASN A 375 -4.28 -15.96 -55.44
N GLY A 376 -5.56 -15.56 -55.49
CA GLY A 376 -6.30 -15.34 -56.73
C GLY A 376 -5.66 -14.29 -57.65
N VAL A 377 -5.02 -13.25 -57.08
CA VAL A 377 -4.22 -12.28 -57.85
C VAL A 377 -3.00 -12.94 -58.49
N VAL A 378 -2.28 -13.80 -57.75
CA VAL A 378 -1.11 -14.53 -58.26
C VAL A 378 -1.52 -15.52 -59.35
N ILE A 379 -2.62 -16.23 -59.16
CA ILE A 379 -3.19 -17.17 -60.15
C ILE A 379 -3.64 -16.42 -61.41
N ALA A 380 -4.31 -15.27 -61.29
CA ALA A 380 -4.69 -14.44 -62.42
C ALA A 380 -3.47 -13.91 -63.19
N VAL A 381 -2.42 -13.45 -62.48
CA VAL A 381 -1.15 -13.03 -63.10
C VAL A 381 -0.48 -14.21 -63.83
N ILE A 382 -0.42 -15.40 -63.23
CA ILE A 382 0.12 -16.60 -63.87
C ILE A 382 -0.66 -16.96 -65.14
N ILE A 383 -1.99 -16.93 -65.10
CA ILE A 383 -2.85 -17.20 -66.28
C ILE A 383 -2.60 -16.16 -67.38
N VAL A 384 -2.52 -14.87 -67.05
CA VAL A 384 -2.20 -13.80 -68.01
C VAL A 384 -0.80 -13.98 -68.60
N CYS A 385 0.21 -14.32 -67.80
CA CYS A 385 1.56 -14.62 -68.28
C CYS A 385 1.59 -15.84 -69.23
N ILE A 386 0.86 -16.92 -68.91
CA ILE A 386 0.76 -18.11 -69.77
C ILE A 386 0.08 -17.76 -71.10
N LEU A 387 -1.00 -16.96 -71.08
CA LEU A 387 -1.68 -16.50 -72.28
C LEU A 387 -0.78 -15.60 -73.15
N LEU A 388 -0.04 -14.67 -72.54
CA LEU A 388 0.92 -13.82 -73.25
C LEU A 388 2.06 -14.65 -73.87
N LEU A 389 2.58 -15.66 -73.17
CA LEU A 389 3.59 -16.58 -73.70
C LEU A 389 3.05 -17.43 -74.86
N ALA A 390 1.79 -17.87 -74.80
CA ALA A 390 1.13 -18.57 -75.91
C ALA A 390 0.92 -17.68 -77.15
N ILE A 391 0.58 -16.39 -76.94
CA ILE A 391 0.47 -15.39 -78.02
C ILE A 391 1.85 -15.12 -78.64
N LEU A 392 2.90 -14.95 -77.83
CA LEU A 392 4.27 -14.78 -78.31
C LEU A 392 4.79 -16.01 -79.07
N GLY A 393 4.57 -17.22 -78.53
CA GLY A 393 4.97 -18.48 -79.17
C GLY A 393 4.24 -18.73 -80.50
N SER A 394 2.94 -18.43 -80.58
CA SER A 394 2.18 -18.53 -81.83
C SER A 394 2.57 -17.46 -82.85
N ALA A 395 2.87 -16.22 -82.42
CA ALA A 395 3.41 -15.18 -83.30
C ALA A 395 4.79 -15.57 -83.87
N LEU A 396 5.71 -16.09 -83.04
CA LEU A 396 7.00 -16.63 -83.48
C LEU A 396 6.85 -17.81 -84.44
N TYR A 397 5.90 -18.72 -84.18
CA TYR A 397 5.57 -19.81 -85.10
C TYR A 397 5.02 -19.31 -86.44
N PHE A 398 4.19 -18.25 -86.46
CA PHE A 398 3.73 -17.62 -87.70
C PHE A 398 4.85 -16.92 -88.47
N LEU A 399 5.79 -16.27 -87.78
CA LEU A 399 6.99 -15.68 -88.40
C LEU A 399 7.87 -16.78 -89.02
N TYR A 400 8.14 -17.87 -88.29
CA TYR A 400 8.86 -19.04 -88.80
C TYR A 400 8.16 -19.66 -90.03
N LYS A 401 6.83 -19.77 -90.01
CA LYS A 401 6.04 -20.37 -91.08
C LYS A 401 5.86 -19.48 -92.33
N LYS A 402 6.05 -18.16 -92.21
CA LYS A 402 6.02 -17.22 -93.35
C LYS A 402 7.43 -16.78 -93.83
N GLY A 403 8.46 -16.90 -93.00
CA GLY A 403 9.82 -16.40 -93.27
C GLY A 403 10.73 -17.38 -94.01
N LYS A 404 10.65 -17.44 -95.34
CA LYS A 404 11.50 -18.31 -96.18
C LYS A 404 12.91 -17.73 -96.33
N ILE A 405 13.92 -18.37 -95.74
CA ILE A 405 15.34 -17.96 -95.87
C ILE A 405 15.89 -18.30 -97.27
N CYS A 406 16.20 -17.26 -98.04
CA CYS A 406 17.07 -17.22 -99.22
C CYS A 406 17.60 -15.76 -99.33
N GLY A 407 18.80 -15.44 -99.78
CA GLY A 407 19.94 -16.27 -100.18
C GLY A 407 20.75 -15.62 -101.32
N ARG A 408 22.09 -15.67 -101.23
CA ARG A 408 23.09 -15.35 -102.28
C ARG A 408 23.57 -13.89 -102.47
N SER A 409 24.60 -13.56 -101.70
CA SER A 409 25.91 -12.99 -102.14
C SER A 409 25.97 -11.90 -103.25
N GLY A 410 26.51 -10.74 -102.88
CA GLY A 410 27.25 -9.82 -103.76
C GLY A 410 28.58 -9.43 -103.09
N LYS A 411 29.66 -9.31 -103.87
CA LYS A 411 31.04 -9.13 -103.34
C LYS A 411 31.79 -8.05 -104.11
N GLN A 412 32.39 -7.10 -103.39
CA GLN A 412 33.52 -6.29 -103.86
C GLN A 412 34.57 -6.21 -102.74
N ASP A 413 35.84 -6.23 -103.13
CA ASP A 413 37.00 -6.32 -102.24
C ASP A 413 37.59 -4.94 -101.92
N LEU A 414 38.33 -4.80 -100.80
CA LEU A 414 39.59 -4.03 -100.74
C LEU A 414 40.34 -4.19 -99.38
N THR A 415 41.49 -4.86 -99.46
CA THR A 415 42.74 -4.69 -98.66
C THR A 415 42.82 -4.85 -97.11
N LYS A 416 44.00 -5.37 -96.72
CA LYS A 416 44.67 -5.34 -95.40
C LYS A 416 44.86 -3.87 -94.88
N GLU A 417 45.33 -3.57 -93.67
CA GLU A 417 46.22 -4.31 -92.75
C GLU A 417 46.11 -3.87 -91.27
N LYS A 418 46.91 -4.48 -90.37
CA LYS A 418 47.11 -4.05 -88.98
C LYS A 418 47.79 -2.68 -88.89
N SER A 419 47.31 -1.82 -87.98
CA SER A 419 48.11 -1.22 -86.90
C SER A 419 47.16 -0.55 -85.89
N GLY A 420 47.57 -0.32 -84.65
CA GLY A 420 46.70 0.25 -83.61
C GLY A 420 47.30 1.46 -82.89
N ARG A 421 46.44 2.29 -82.28
CA ARG A 421 46.77 3.17 -81.14
C ARG A 421 45.51 3.78 -80.49
N ASP A 422 45.37 3.50 -79.20
CA ASP A 422 45.13 4.40 -78.05
C ASP A 422 44.13 5.57 -78.10
N ASN A 423 43.37 5.69 -76.98
CA ASN A 423 42.95 6.94 -76.29
C ASN A 423 41.81 7.79 -76.89
N ILE A 424 41.01 8.58 -76.14
CA ILE A 424 40.85 8.90 -74.69
C ILE A 424 39.40 9.48 -74.52
N VAL A 425 38.65 9.49 -73.40
CA VAL A 425 38.53 8.68 -72.16
C VAL A 425 37.25 9.17 -71.40
N VAL A 426 37.07 8.87 -70.09
CA VAL A 426 35.95 9.26 -69.18
C VAL A 426 34.59 8.58 -69.46
N GLU A 427 33.68 8.34 -68.49
CA GLU A 427 33.71 8.20 -67.02
C GLU A 427 32.57 7.19 -66.67
N MET A 428 32.60 6.26 -65.71
CA MET A 428 33.03 6.18 -64.29
C MET A 428 32.02 6.79 -63.27
N LYS A 429 31.65 6.09 -62.18
CA LYS A 429 31.96 4.69 -61.79
C LYS A 429 30.91 4.08 -60.82
N SER A 430 30.95 2.75 -60.75
CA SER A 430 30.45 1.90 -59.65
C SER A 430 31.57 1.67 -58.61
N ASP A 431 31.28 1.11 -57.42
CA ASP A 431 31.83 -0.20 -56.98
C ASP A 431 31.46 -0.61 -55.54
N ASN A 432 31.21 -1.91 -55.38
CA ASN A 432 31.22 -2.66 -54.12
C ASN A 432 32.64 -3.16 -53.82
N THR A 433 32.96 -3.39 -52.53
CA THR A 433 33.49 -4.69 -52.07
C THR A 433 33.40 -4.85 -50.55
N GLU A 434 33.33 -6.10 -50.09
CA GLU A 434 33.68 -6.51 -48.73
C GLU A 434 35.14 -7.00 -48.70
N GLU A 435 35.84 -6.86 -47.58
CA GLU A 435 36.73 -7.90 -47.04
C GLU A 435 37.01 -7.63 -45.54
N ALA A 436 37.80 -8.48 -44.86
CA ALA A 436 37.73 -8.63 -43.39
C ALA A 436 39.08 -8.62 -42.63
N VAL A 437 38.96 -8.74 -41.30
CA VAL A 437 39.97 -9.18 -40.29
C VAL A 437 40.95 -8.13 -39.70
N LEU A 438 41.10 -8.22 -38.35
CA LEU A 438 42.21 -7.83 -37.45
C LEU A 438 42.00 -6.73 -36.39
N LEU A 439 42.85 -6.82 -35.35
CA LEU A 439 42.70 -6.31 -33.98
C LEU A 439 43.47 -5.00 -33.69
N GLY A 440 43.00 -4.22 -32.71
CA GLY A 440 43.71 -3.08 -32.07
C GLY A 440 42.69 -2.03 -31.57
N VAL A 441 42.49 -1.68 -30.29
CA VAL A 441 43.30 -1.48 -29.05
C VAL A 441 43.79 -0.04 -28.84
N ASN A 442 43.05 0.68 -27.97
CA ASN A 442 43.39 1.86 -27.12
C ASN A 442 43.70 3.27 -27.73
N GLY A 443 43.12 4.29 -27.06
CA GLY A 443 43.53 5.72 -27.04
C GLY A 443 42.78 6.67 -27.99
N GLU A 444 42.46 7.92 -27.66
CA GLU A 444 42.51 8.64 -26.37
C GLU A 444 41.59 9.90 -26.34
N LYS A 445 41.01 10.22 -25.16
CA LYS A 445 40.56 11.52 -24.58
C LYS A 445 40.00 12.72 -25.42
N GLN A 446 38.86 13.24 -24.89
CA GLN A 446 38.52 14.67 -24.61
C GLN A 446 38.22 15.68 -25.76
N PRO A 447 37.63 16.89 -25.49
CA PRO A 447 37.03 17.43 -24.25
C PRO A 447 35.59 18.05 -24.37
N LEU A 448 35.03 18.46 -23.22
CA LEU A 448 34.02 19.52 -22.84
C LEU A 448 33.19 20.24 -23.94
N GLY A 449 31.93 20.66 -23.74
CA GLY A 449 31.33 21.45 -22.63
C GLY A 449 31.02 22.88 -23.16
N ASN A 450 30.10 23.73 -22.67
CA ASN A 450 29.23 23.79 -21.47
C ASN A 450 27.76 24.10 -21.94
N GLN A 451 26.73 24.37 -21.14
CA GLN A 451 26.60 25.17 -19.91
C GLN A 451 25.33 24.81 -19.13
#